data_AF-A0A0B8PCB0-F1
#
_entry.id   AF-A0A0B8PCB0-F1
#
_cell.length_a   1.000
_cell.length_b   1.000
_cell.length_c   1.000
_cell.angle_alpha   90.00
_cell.angle_beta   90.00
_cell.angle_gamma   90.00
#
_symmetry.space_group_name_H-M   'P 1'
#
loop_
_entity.id
_entity.type
_entity.pdbx_description
1 polymer ?
#
loop_
_entity_poly.entity_id
_entity_poly.type
_entity_poly.pdbx_seq_one_letter_code
_entity_poly.pdbx_strand_id
1 'polypeptide(L)'
;MKKCALVLLTLLTVAGCATNTAGLRVDGKSQKVLFGDNVLGSRLIVDDIATVEKDDGRKRGIVTVSSNYKADLRIQYRFYWYDDNGLEVNTKPSAWRQDVVRGFETRTLSEVSINPEGTQFRVQIREADN
;
A
#
# COMPACT_ATOMS: atom_id res chain seq x y z
N MET A 1 -28.15 -22.07 -42.33
CA MET A 1 -28.54 -20.82 -41.64
C MET A 1 -28.76 -20.97 -40.12
N LYS A 2 -29.31 -22.09 -39.62
CA LYS A 2 -29.58 -22.28 -38.16
C LYS A 2 -28.33 -22.52 -37.29
N LYS A 3 -27.28 -23.14 -37.85
CA LYS A 3 -26.02 -23.43 -37.14
C LYS A 3 -25.15 -22.19 -36.89
N CYS A 4 -25.22 -21.18 -37.76
CA CYS A 4 -24.49 -19.92 -37.61
C CYS A 4 -25.08 -19.05 -36.48
N ALA A 5 -26.40 -19.09 -36.30
CA ALA A 5 -27.07 -18.34 -35.22
C ALA A 5 -26.70 -18.89 -33.83
N LEU A 6 -26.50 -20.21 -33.70
CA LEU A 6 -26.12 -20.82 -32.44
C LEU A 6 -24.69 -20.42 -32.02
N VAL A 7 -23.75 -20.35 -32.97
CA VAL A 7 -22.36 -19.93 -32.71
C VAL A 7 -22.27 -18.47 -32.29
N LEU A 8 -23.10 -17.60 -32.89
CA LEU A 8 -23.14 -16.19 -32.54
C LEU A 8 -23.69 -15.96 -31.12
N LEU A 9 -24.65 -16.78 -30.69
CA LEU A 9 -25.24 -16.70 -29.34
C LEU A 9 -24.23 -17.08 -28.24
N THR A 10 -23.35 -18.06 -28.50
CA THR A 10 -22.30 -18.48 -27.54
C THR A 10 -21.16 -17.47 -27.42
N LEU A 11 -20.94 -16.63 -28.44
CA LEU A 11 -19.91 -15.57 -28.41
C LEU A 11 -20.32 -14.38 -27.55
N LEU A 12 -21.62 -14.08 -27.42
CA LEU A 12 -22.09 -12.98 -26.58
C LEU A 12 -22.02 -13.27 -25.07
N THR A 13 -21.92 -14.54 -24.66
CA THR A 13 -21.83 -14.89 -23.23
C THR A 13 -20.43 -14.71 -22.64
N VAL A 14 -19.42 -14.36 -23.45
CA VAL A 14 -18.03 -14.11 -22.99
C VAL A 14 -17.75 -12.62 -22.76
N ALA A 15 -18.78 -11.75 -22.79
CA ALA A 15 -18.66 -10.38 -22.31
C ALA A 15 -18.57 -10.39 -20.77
N GLY A 16 -17.43 -10.79 -20.23
CA GLY A 16 -17.12 -10.66 -18.81
C GLY A 16 -17.08 -9.18 -18.44
N CYS A 17 -17.75 -8.82 -17.34
CA CYS A 17 -17.61 -7.49 -16.74
C CYS A 17 -16.15 -7.28 -16.33
N ALA A 18 -15.38 -6.57 -17.15
CA ALA A 18 -14.13 -5.96 -16.70
C ALA A 18 -14.48 -4.79 -15.78
N THR A 19 -14.80 -5.09 -14.53
CA THR A 19 -14.80 -4.07 -13.48
C THR A 19 -13.40 -3.45 -13.44
N ASN A 20 -13.30 -2.12 -13.49
CA ASN A 20 -12.03 -1.40 -13.27
C ASN A 20 -11.49 -1.79 -11.88
N THR A 21 -10.63 -2.80 -11.82
CA THR A 21 -9.94 -3.13 -10.58
C THR A 21 -8.87 -2.07 -10.37
N ALA A 22 -8.97 -1.30 -9.30
CA ALA A 22 -7.85 -0.51 -8.82
C ALA A 22 -6.70 -1.50 -8.55
N GLY A 23 -5.72 -1.56 -9.46
CA GLY A 23 -4.64 -2.53 -9.37
C GLY A 23 -3.75 -2.24 -8.18
N LEU A 24 -3.11 -3.26 -7.61
CA LEU A 24 -2.24 -3.13 -6.44
C LEU A 24 -0.79 -2.95 -6.88
N ARG A 25 -0.06 -2.01 -6.29
CA ARG A 25 1.38 -1.84 -6.54
C ARG A 25 2.19 -2.10 -5.29
N VAL A 26 3.22 -2.95 -5.42
CA VAL A 26 4.22 -3.19 -4.38
C VAL A 26 5.49 -2.44 -4.76
N ASP A 27 6.13 -1.79 -3.79
CA ASP A 27 7.46 -1.24 -4.00
C ASP A 27 8.45 -2.36 -4.39
N GLY A 28 9.11 -2.20 -5.54
CA GLY A 28 9.96 -3.23 -6.13
C GLY A 28 11.28 -3.43 -5.40
N LYS A 29 11.76 -2.44 -4.63
CA LYS A 29 13.06 -2.50 -3.96
C LYS A 29 12.98 -3.30 -2.66
N SER A 30 11.99 -2.99 -1.84
CA SER A 30 11.89 -3.53 -0.47
C SER A 30 10.76 -4.52 -0.27
N GLN A 31 9.71 -4.47 -1.11
CA GLN A 31 8.44 -5.16 -0.87
C GLN A 31 7.79 -4.85 0.50
N LYS A 32 8.24 -3.77 1.17
CA LYS A 32 7.73 -3.30 2.46
C LYS A 32 6.66 -2.22 2.32
N VAL A 33 6.47 -1.64 1.14
CA VAL A 33 5.43 -0.63 0.89
C VAL A 33 4.43 -1.16 -0.13
N LEU A 34 3.14 -1.07 0.23
CA LEU A 34 2.00 -1.49 -0.56
C LEU A 34 1.11 -0.31 -0.87
N PHE A 35 0.94 0.02 -2.15
CA PHE A 35 -0.01 1.03 -2.60
C PHE A 35 -1.35 0.38 -2.94
N GLY A 36 -2.43 0.92 -2.37
CA GLY A 36 -3.80 0.44 -2.53
C GLY A 36 -4.36 0.57 -3.95
N ASP A 37 -3.73 1.39 -4.79
CA ASP A 37 -4.04 1.53 -6.20
C ASP A 37 -2.79 1.88 -7.04
N ASN A 38 -2.83 1.57 -8.33
CA ASN A 38 -1.73 1.82 -9.27
C ASN A 38 -1.49 3.31 -9.55
N VAL A 39 -2.52 4.14 -9.49
CA VAL A 39 -2.41 5.57 -9.78
C VAL A 39 -1.58 6.24 -8.68
N LEU A 40 -1.96 6.06 -7.42
CA LEU A 40 -1.19 6.54 -6.27
C LEU A 40 0.22 5.97 -6.26
N GLY A 41 0.36 4.66 -6.49
CA GLY A 41 1.66 4.01 -6.51
C GLY A 41 2.58 4.44 -7.66
N SER A 42 2.04 5.02 -8.74
CA SER A 42 2.85 5.66 -9.79
C SER A 42 3.27 7.09 -9.46
N ARG A 43 2.56 7.75 -8.53
CA ARG A 43 2.76 9.13 -8.12
C ARG A 43 3.71 9.29 -6.93
N LEU A 44 3.84 8.25 -6.11
CA LEU A 44 4.74 8.20 -4.98
C LEU A 44 5.97 7.35 -5.29
N ILE A 45 7.13 7.87 -4.93
CA ILE A 45 8.42 7.19 -4.97
C ILE A 45 8.81 6.85 -3.53
N VAL A 46 9.25 5.63 -3.29
CA VAL A 46 9.83 5.23 -1.99
C VAL A 46 11.32 5.57 -2.02
N ASP A 47 11.71 6.60 -1.29
CA ASP A 47 13.09 7.10 -1.28
C ASP A 47 13.97 6.27 -0.34
N ASP A 48 13.47 6.02 0.88
CA ASP A 48 14.20 5.32 1.92
C ASP A 48 13.28 4.51 2.84
N ILE A 49 13.82 3.43 3.40
CA ILE A 49 13.16 2.62 4.42
C ILE A 49 14.18 2.28 5.49
N ALA A 50 13.87 2.66 6.72
CA ALA A 50 14.73 2.41 7.88
C ALA A 50 13.95 1.77 9.02
N THR A 51 14.68 1.01 9.84
CA THR A 51 14.22 0.54 11.14
C THR A 51 15.21 1.03 12.19
N VAL A 52 14.72 1.71 13.22
CA VAL A 52 15.55 2.15 14.35
C VAL A 52 15.06 1.52 15.65
N GLU A 53 15.98 1.24 16.57
CA GLU A 53 15.64 0.78 17.91
C GLU A 53 15.38 1.97 18.83
N LYS A 54 14.40 1.84 19.72
CA LYS A 54 14.08 2.81 20.77
C LYS A 54 14.71 2.38 22.09
N ASP A 55 14.84 3.32 23.01
CA ASP A 55 15.46 3.10 24.33
C ASP A 55 14.73 2.03 25.17
N ASP A 56 13.46 1.76 24.86
CA ASP A 56 12.63 0.72 25.48
C ASP A 56 12.69 -0.64 24.75
N GLY A 57 13.63 -0.81 23.81
CA GLY A 57 13.84 -2.04 23.03
C GLY A 57 12.88 -2.23 21.85
N ARG A 58 11.84 -1.38 21.71
CA ARG A 58 10.88 -1.52 20.59
C ARG A 58 11.46 -0.96 19.30
N LYS A 59 11.04 -1.51 18.17
CA LYS A 59 11.45 -1.01 16.85
C LYS A 59 10.54 0.10 16.37
N ARG A 60 11.11 1.06 15.65
CA ARG A 60 10.41 2.10 14.89
C ARG A 60 10.69 1.93 13.41
N GLY A 61 9.64 1.73 12.64
CA GLY A 61 9.70 1.67 11.19
C GLY A 61 9.55 3.08 10.62
N ILE A 62 10.34 3.38 9.59
CA ILE A 62 10.39 4.68 8.92
C ILE A 62 10.35 4.41 7.42
N VAL A 63 9.46 5.11 6.72
CA VAL A 63 9.35 5.09 5.25
C VAL A 63 9.33 6.53 4.77
N THR A 64 10.31 6.90 3.95
CA THR A 64 10.36 8.22 3.30
C THR A 64 9.84 8.08 1.88
N VAL A 65 8.85 8.91 1.53
CA VAL A 65 8.25 8.94 0.20
C VAL A 65 8.33 10.34 -0.38
N SER A 66 8.57 10.44 -1.69
CA SER A 66 8.48 11.67 -2.45
C SER A 66 7.35 11.61 -3.46
N SER A 67 6.68 12.74 -3.68
CA SER A 67 5.72 12.87 -4.77
C SER A 67 6.46 13.21 -6.07
N ASN A 68 6.22 12.47 -7.15
CA ASN A 68 6.60 12.88 -8.50
C ASN A 68 5.44 13.59 -9.23
N TYR A 69 4.37 13.91 -8.50
CA TYR A 69 3.16 14.52 -9.01
C TYR A 69 3.04 15.98 -8.58
N LYS A 70 2.42 16.81 -9.41
CA LYS A 70 2.38 18.27 -9.21
C LYS A 70 1.35 18.77 -8.19
N ALA A 71 0.38 17.94 -7.81
CA ALA A 71 -0.70 18.33 -6.89
C ALA A 71 -0.66 17.49 -5.61
N ASP A 72 -1.44 17.92 -4.62
CA ASP A 72 -1.50 17.30 -3.31
C ASP A 72 -2.12 15.90 -3.36
N LEU A 73 -1.48 14.95 -2.69
CA LEU A 73 -1.93 13.59 -2.50
C LEU A 73 -2.37 13.40 -1.06
N ARG A 74 -3.69 13.27 -0.85
CA ARG A 74 -4.26 12.93 0.45
C ARG A 74 -4.19 11.44 0.62
N ILE A 75 -3.41 10.99 1.59
CA ILE A 75 -3.17 9.56 1.81
C ILE A 75 -3.65 9.12 3.19
N GLN A 76 -3.99 7.84 3.26
CA GLN A 76 -4.05 7.10 4.50
C GLN A 76 -2.97 6.04 4.50
N TYR A 77 -2.30 5.86 5.63
CA TYR A 77 -1.27 4.84 5.79
C TYR A 77 -1.42 4.07 7.10
N ARG A 78 -0.92 2.84 7.10
CA ARG A 78 -0.93 1.94 8.26
C ARG A 78 0.29 1.03 8.24
N PHE A 79 0.93 0.88 9.39
CA PHE A 79 1.99 -0.10 9.58
C PHE A 79 1.40 -1.42 10.10
N TYR A 80 1.89 -2.52 9.56
CA TYR A 80 1.68 -3.88 10.04
C TYR A 80 3.03 -4.38 10.53
N TRP A 81 3.03 -4.98 11.73
CA TRP A 81 4.24 -5.42 12.40
C TRP A 81 4.29 -6.94 12.45
N TYR A 82 5.48 -7.47 12.22
CA TYR A 82 5.74 -8.90 12.17
C TYR A 82 6.95 -9.26 13.02
N ASP A 83 6.96 -10.48 13.55
CA ASP A 83 8.14 -11.07 14.16
C ASP A 83 9.17 -11.50 13.10
N ASP A 84 10.30 -12.05 13.55
CA ASP A 84 11.36 -12.55 12.66
C ASP A 84 10.93 -13.77 11.85
N ASN A 85 9.84 -14.44 12.21
CA ASN A 85 9.24 -15.56 11.47
C ASN A 85 8.21 -15.09 10.42
N GLY A 86 7.90 -13.78 10.39
CA GLY A 86 6.90 -13.20 9.49
C GLY A 86 5.46 -13.34 9.97
N LEU A 87 5.22 -13.70 11.25
CA LEU A 87 3.89 -13.71 11.85
C LEU A 87 3.51 -12.31 12.32
N GLU A 88 2.27 -11.89 12.04
CA GLU A 88 1.77 -10.60 12.50
C GLU A 88 1.62 -10.59 14.02
N VAL A 89 2.31 -9.65 14.67
CA VAL A 89 2.37 -9.56 16.14
C VAL A 89 1.29 -8.66 16.76
N ASN A 90 0.58 -7.91 15.91
CA ASN A 90 -0.49 -7.02 16.33
C ASN A 90 -1.82 -7.77 16.38
N THR A 91 -2.34 -8.03 17.57
CA THR A 91 -3.66 -8.66 17.75
C THR A 91 -4.83 -7.76 17.36
N LYS A 92 -4.59 -6.44 17.28
CA LYS A 92 -5.54 -5.44 16.78
C LYS A 92 -4.79 -4.47 15.85
N PRO A 93 -5.25 -4.28 14.60
CA PRO A 93 -4.61 -3.34 13.69
C PRO A 93 -4.70 -1.90 14.21
N SER A 94 -3.60 -1.14 14.09
CA SER A 94 -3.57 0.31 14.34
C SER A 94 -4.62 1.03 13.48
N ALA A 95 -5.14 2.17 13.93
CA ALA A 95 -6.01 2.99 13.08
C ALA A 95 -5.25 3.46 11.82
N TRP A 96 -5.98 3.69 10.73
CA TRP A 96 -5.41 4.37 9.56
C TRP A 96 -5.03 5.80 9.95
N ARG A 97 -3.83 6.24 9.58
CA ARG A 97 -3.37 7.61 9.79
C ARG A 97 -3.45 8.39 8.50
N GLN A 98 -3.91 9.63 8.56
CA GLN A 98 -3.99 10.53 7.41
C GLN A 98 -2.74 11.40 7.32
N ASP A 99 -2.28 11.65 6.09
CA ASP A 99 -1.27 12.68 5.78
C ASP A 99 -1.55 13.29 4.40
N VAL A 100 -0.89 14.41 4.11
CA VAL A 100 -0.90 15.04 2.78
C VAL A 100 0.54 15.12 2.28
N VAL A 101 0.82 14.45 1.17
CA VAL A 101 2.06 14.60 0.41
C VAL A 101 1.82 15.66 -0.66
N ARG A 102 2.34 16.86 -0.48
CA ARG A 102 2.15 17.95 -1.46
C ARG A 102 2.91 17.68 -2.75
N GLY A 103 2.59 18.46 -3.78
CA GLY A 103 3.26 18.36 -5.07
C GLY A 103 4.78 18.48 -4.94
N PHE A 104 5.51 17.46 -5.42
CA PHE A 104 6.97 17.36 -5.33
C PHE A 104 7.56 17.40 -3.90
N GLU A 105 6.75 17.18 -2.87
CA GLU A 105 7.20 17.13 -1.48
C GLU A 105 7.72 15.73 -1.11
N THR A 106 8.69 15.69 -0.20
CA THR A 106 9.11 14.48 0.51
C THR A 106 8.49 14.43 1.91
N ARG A 107 7.91 13.29 2.28
CA ARG A 107 7.28 13.02 3.58
C ARG A 107 7.86 11.78 4.23
N THR A 108 7.98 11.82 5.55
CA THR A 108 8.41 10.66 6.35
C THR A 108 7.24 10.11 7.15
N LEU A 109 6.89 8.85 6.88
CA LEU A 109 5.89 8.07 7.61
C LEU A 109 6.63 7.20 8.64
N SER A 110 6.16 7.14 9.88
CA SER A 110 6.79 6.28 10.89
C SER A 110 5.83 5.72 11.92
N GLU A 111 6.09 4.53 12.45
CA GLU A 111 5.35 3.93 13.56
C GLU A 111 6.33 3.25 14.51
N VAL A 112 5.98 3.15 15.80
CA VAL A 112 6.71 2.30 16.76
C VAL A 112 5.89 1.04 16.96
N SER A 113 6.51 -0.13 16.93
CA SER A 113 5.83 -1.38 17.25
C SER A 113 5.30 -1.32 18.67
N ILE A 114 4.03 -1.69 18.86
CA ILE A 114 3.44 -1.80 20.19
C ILE A 114 3.93 -3.09 20.86
N ASN A 115 4.06 -4.17 20.08
CA ASN A 115 4.59 -5.45 20.54
C ASN A 115 6.12 -5.47 20.44
N PRO A 116 6.87 -5.73 21.53
CA PRO A 116 8.34 -5.85 21.50
C PRO A 116 8.88 -6.88 20.51
N GLU A 117 8.12 -7.93 20.20
CA GLU A 117 8.48 -8.95 19.20
C GLU A 117 8.33 -8.44 17.76
N GLY A 118 7.73 -7.28 17.54
CA GLY A 118 7.59 -6.66 16.22
C GLY A 118 8.92 -6.07 15.73
N THR A 119 9.65 -6.86 14.95
CA THR A 119 10.98 -6.50 14.41
C THR A 119 10.94 -6.10 12.94
N GLN A 120 9.97 -6.64 12.19
CA GLN A 120 9.74 -6.36 10.77
C GLN A 120 8.43 -5.60 10.57
N PHE A 121 8.32 -4.85 9.47
CA PHE A 121 7.09 -4.16 9.14
C PHE A 121 6.78 -4.11 7.65
N ARG A 122 5.50 -3.91 7.35
CA ARG A 122 4.97 -3.48 6.06
C ARG A 122 4.12 -2.23 6.25
N VAL A 123 4.17 -1.30 5.29
CA VAL A 123 3.31 -0.13 5.25
C VAL A 123 2.33 -0.27 4.09
N GLN A 124 1.05 -0.11 4.37
CA GLN A 124 0.06 0.08 3.34
C GLN A 124 -0.26 1.57 3.23
N ILE A 125 -0.29 2.09 2.01
CA ILE A 125 -0.64 3.47 1.67
C ILE A 125 -1.80 3.43 0.67
N ARG A 126 -2.86 4.18 0.93
CA ARG A 126 -4.03 4.30 0.04
C ARG A 126 -4.44 5.76 -0.08
N GLU A 127 -5.21 6.10 -1.10
CA GLU A 127 -5.85 7.41 -1.19
C GLU A 127 -6.83 7.57 -0.02
N ALA A 128 -6.90 8.78 0.55
CA ALA A 128 -7.90 9.08 1.55
C ALA A 128 -9.24 9.35 0.86
N ASP A 129 -10.32 8.72 1.34
CA ASP A 129 -11.68 9.06 0.91
C ASP A 129 -11.95 10.54 1.22
N ASN A 130 -12.47 11.28 0.23
CA ASN A 130 -12.85 12.69 0.38
C ASN A 130 -14.19 12.87 1.09
#